data_AF-A0A964K369-F1
#
_entry.id   AF-A0A964K369-F1
#
_cell.length_a   1.000
_cell.length_b   1.000
_cell.length_c   1.000
_cell.angle_alpha   90.00
_cell.angle_beta   90.00
_cell.angle_gamma   90.00
#
_symmetry.space_group_name_H-M   'P 1'
#
loop_
_entity.id
_entity.type
_entity.pdbx_description
1 polymer ?
#
loop_
_entity_poly.entity_id
_entity_poly.type
_entity_poly.pdbx_seq_one_letter_code
_entity_poly.pdbx_strand_id
1 'polypeptide(L)'
;MKDVIVIGGPNGAGKTTAAAWLLPRTLGIPEFVNADEIAHGLSPFNPGGMAFAAGRLMIERIHTLVRAGESFAFETTCAGRGHARLLRLCRTADYRLTLLFLWLPTPQAAMARVARRVEEGGHFVPDAIVVRRYRVGLYNMRQLYMPLVDIAVIYDNSDGAAVLVAERGTSGRFIIHDRARWKRIEEATR
;
A
#
# COMPACT_ATOMS: atom_id res chain seq x y z
N MET A 1 18.91 7.39 -10.13
CA MET A 1 18.52 6.20 -9.34
C MET A 1 17.04 5.98 -9.59
N LYS A 2 16.61 4.74 -9.82
CA LYS A 2 15.21 4.42 -10.12
C LYS A 2 14.50 4.01 -8.85
N ASP A 3 13.29 4.50 -8.63
CA ASP A 3 12.55 4.31 -7.38
C ASP A 3 11.25 3.55 -7.61
N VAL A 4 11.00 2.52 -6.82
CA VAL A 4 9.67 1.91 -6.69
C VAL A 4 9.13 2.18 -5.29
N ILE A 5 7.96 2.81 -5.22
CA ILE A 5 7.29 3.09 -3.96
C ILE A 5 6.02 2.23 -3.83
N VAL A 6 6.02 1.38 -2.81
CA VAL A 6 4.85 0.62 -2.42
C VAL A 6 4.08 1.44 -1.39
N ILE A 7 2.86 1.85 -1.72
CA ILE A 7 1.94 2.47 -0.77
C ILE A 7 1.01 1.38 -0.25
N GLY A 8 1.36 0.85 0.91
CA GLY A 8 0.74 -0.29 1.57
C GLY A 8 -0.22 0.09 2.70
N GLY A 9 -1.14 -0.80 3.05
CA GLY A 9 -2.07 -0.62 4.18
C GLY A 9 -3.48 -1.16 3.93
N PRO A 10 -4.30 -1.38 4.97
CA PRO A 10 -5.65 -1.88 4.80
C PRO A 10 -6.55 -0.92 4.00
N ASN A 11 -7.70 -1.42 3.58
CA ASN A 11 -8.76 -0.56 3.04
C ASN A 11 -9.12 0.52 4.09
N GLY A 12 -9.39 1.75 3.64
CA GLY A 12 -9.68 2.89 4.52
C GLY A 12 -8.46 3.51 5.22
N ALA A 13 -7.24 3.02 5.02
CA ALA A 13 -6.04 3.56 5.68
C ALA A 13 -5.55 4.93 5.14
N GLY A 14 -6.18 5.49 4.10
CA GLY A 14 -5.78 6.79 3.52
C GLY A 14 -4.63 6.74 2.50
N LYS A 15 -4.40 5.57 1.88
CA LYS A 15 -3.29 5.34 0.94
C LYS A 15 -3.33 6.26 -0.28
N THR A 16 -4.47 6.34 -0.97
CA THR A 16 -4.66 7.23 -2.12
C THR A 16 -4.42 8.69 -1.75
N THR A 17 -4.91 9.13 -0.59
CA THR A 17 -4.71 10.50 -0.09
C THR A 17 -3.23 10.80 0.16
N ALA A 18 -2.52 9.88 0.83
CA ALA A 18 -1.09 10.02 1.06
C ALA A 18 -0.31 10.02 -0.26
N ALA A 19 -0.67 9.15 -1.21
CA ALA A 19 -0.07 9.08 -2.53
C ALA A 19 -0.19 10.40 -3.29
N ALA A 20 -1.40 10.96 -3.37
CA ALA A 20 -1.69 12.20 -4.10
C ALA A 20 -0.91 13.41 -3.55
N TRP A 21 -0.69 13.44 -2.24
CA TRP A 21 0.08 14.51 -1.60
C TRP A 21 1.60 14.30 -1.73
N LEU A 22 2.08 13.08 -1.45
CA LEU A 22 3.51 12.78 -1.34
C LEU A 22 4.20 12.68 -2.70
N LEU A 23 3.61 11.96 -3.64
CA LEU A 23 4.30 11.51 -4.86
C LEU A 23 4.68 12.68 -5.80
N PRO A 24 3.74 13.51 -6.28
CA PRO A 24 4.08 14.58 -7.22
C PRO A 24 4.81 15.75 -6.54
N ARG A 25 4.46 16.09 -5.29
CA ARG A 25 4.95 17.31 -4.63
C ARG A 25 6.28 17.11 -3.92
N THR A 26 6.48 15.94 -3.30
CA THR A 26 7.65 15.71 -2.42
C THR A 26 8.67 14.81 -3.10
N LEU A 27 8.23 13.77 -3.81
CA LEU A 27 9.11 12.75 -4.36
C LEU A 27 9.35 12.91 -5.87
N GLY A 28 8.61 13.79 -6.54
CA GLY A 28 8.73 14.00 -7.98
C GLY A 28 8.40 12.75 -8.81
N ILE A 29 7.56 11.86 -8.30
CA ILE A 29 7.14 10.62 -8.97
C ILE A 29 5.71 10.81 -9.47
N PRO A 30 5.49 11.09 -10.77
CA PRO A 30 4.15 11.30 -11.30
C PRO A 30 3.41 9.98 -11.56
N GLU A 31 4.13 8.89 -11.78
CA GLU A 31 3.55 7.58 -12.12
C GLU A 31 3.03 6.87 -10.86
N PHE A 32 1.71 6.82 -10.73
CA PHE A 32 1.01 6.11 -9.66
C PHE A 32 0.03 5.08 -10.23
N VAL A 33 0.26 3.80 -9.94
CA VAL A 33 -0.56 2.70 -10.43
C VAL A 33 -1.47 2.18 -9.31
N ASN A 34 -2.79 2.32 -9.49
CA ASN A 34 -3.79 1.90 -8.51
C ASN A 34 -4.91 1.09 -9.19
N ALA A 35 -5.16 -0.14 -8.71
CA ALA A 35 -6.21 -1.01 -9.25
C ALA A 35 -7.63 -0.44 -9.07
N ASP A 36 -7.91 0.26 -7.97
CA ASP A 36 -9.24 0.82 -7.71
C ASP A 36 -9.53 1.98 -8.70
N GLU A 37 -8.53 2.83 -8.97
CA GLU A 37 -8.61 3.92 -9.97
C GLU A 37 -8.75 3.37 -11.40
N ILE A 38 -8.00 2.31 -11.74
CA ILE A 38 -8.13 1.65 -13.03
C ILE A 38 -9.54 1.04 -13.18
N ALA A 39 -10.04 0.37 -12.14
CA ALA A 39 -11.38 -0.22 -12.17
C ALA A 39 -12.46 0.85 -12.35
N HIS A 40 -12.32 1.99 -11.67
CA HIS A 40 -13.22 3.13 -11.82
C HIS A 40 -13.16 3.73 -13.23
N GLY A 41 -11.96 3.90 -13.80
CA GLY A 41 -11.79 4.37 -15.18
C GLY A 41 -12.38 3.42 -16.23
N LEU A 42 -12.34 2.10 -15.99
CA LEU A 42 -12.95 1.11 -16.89
C LEU A 42 -14.49 1.10 -16.81
N SER A 43 -15.05 1.24 -15.61
CA SER A 43 -16.49 1.29 -15.41
C SER A 43 -16.83 2.13 -14.18
N PRO A 44 -17.14 3.43 -14.35
CA PRO A 44 -17.43 4.31 -13.24
C PRO A 44 -18.62 3.84 -12.38
N PHE A 45 -19.61 3.21 -13.02
CA PHE A 45 -20.83 2.71 -12.38
C PHE A 45 -20.77 1.25 -11.94
N ASN A 46 -19.74 0.49 -12.33
CA ASN A 46 -19.50 -0.87 -11.84
C ASN A 46 -17.99 -1.20 -11.68
N PRO A 47 -17.23 -0.47 -10.83
CA PRO A 47 -15.80 -0.75 -10.65
C PRO A 47 -15.55 -2.14 -10.08
N GLY A 48 -16.44 -2.63 -9.21
CA GLY A 48 -16.34 -3.95 -8.58
C GLY A 48 -16.32 -5.09 -9.61
N GLY A 49 -17.13 -5.00 -10.67
CA GLY A 49 -17.12 -5.94 -11.78
C GLY A 49 -15.81 -5.94 -12.58
N MET A 50 -15.05 -4.85 -12.55
CA MET A 50 -13.80 -4.68 -13.27
C MET A 50 -12.54 -5.08 -12.48
N ALA A 51 -12.68 -5.51 -11.22
CA ALA A 51 -11.55 -5.76 -10.33
C ALA A 51 -10.47 -6.70 -10.92
N PHE A 52 -10.87 -7.78 -11.61
CA PHE A 52 -9.92 -8.69 -12.26
C PHE A 52 -9.23 -8.08 -13.47
N ALA A 53 -9.97 -7.35 -14.31
CA ALA A 53 -9.42 -6.67 -15.48
C ALA A 53 -8.44 -5.56 -15.06
N ALA A 54 -8.83 -4.75 -14.06
CA ALA A 54 -8.01 -3.72 -13.48
C ALA A 54 -6.72 -4.28 -12.84
N GLY A 55 -6.81 -5.42 -12.14
CA GLY A 55 -5.64 -6.10 -11.60
C GLY A 55 -4.65 -6.56 -12.68
N ARG A 56 -5.13 -7.05 -13.83
CA ARG A 56 -4.25 -7.40 -14.96
C ARG A 56 -3.58 -6.16 -15.57
N LEU A 57 -4.35 -5.11 -15.84
CA LEU A 57 -3.83 -3.86 -16.39
C LEU A 57 -2.82 -3.19 -15.45
N MET A 58 -3.06 -3.24 -14.14
CA MET A 58 -2.09 -2.77 -13.14
C MET A 58 -0.75 -3.49 -13.27
N ILE A 59 -0.77 -4.82 -13.35
CA ILE A 59 0.45 -5.63 -13.51
C ILE A 59 1.15 -5.30 -14.83
N GLU A 60 0.40 -5.21 -15.92
CA GLU A 60 0.93 -4.86 -17.24
C GLU A 60 1.59 -3.46 -17.26
N ARG A 61 0.92 -2.45 -16.69
CA ARG A 61 1.46 -1.09 -16.58
C ARG A 61 2.76 -1.09 -15.80
N ILE A 62 2.81 -1.80 -14.68
CA ILE A 62 4.04 -1.90 -13.89
C ILE A 62 5.16 -2.58 -14.70
N HIS A 63 4.89 -3.67 -15.41
CA HIS A 63 5.91 -4.30 -16.26
C HIS A 63 6.41 -3.37 -17.36
N THR A 64 5.55 -2.53 -17.92
CA THR A 64 5.95 -1.51 -18.90
C THR A 64 6.86 -0.45 -18.28
N LEU A 65 6.54 0.05 -17.09
CA LEU A 65 7.38 1.02 -16.36
C LEU A 65 8.75 0.43 -15.99
N VAL A 66 8.77 -0.83 -15.52
CA VAL A 66 10.03 -1.54 -15.20
C VAL A 66 10.90 -1.73 -16.44
N ARG A 67 10.31 -2.08 -17.60
CA ARG A 67 11.06 -2.21 -18.86
C ARG A 67 11.61 -0.86 -19.36
N ALA A 68 10.87 0.22 -19.14
CA ALA A 68 11.30 1.57 -19.49
C ALA A 68 12.35 2.14 -18.50
N GLY A 69 12.55 1.50 -17.34
CA GLY A 69 13.44 2.00 -16.30
C GLY A 69 12.88 3.22 -15.55
N GLU A 70 11.57 3.41 -15.58
CA GLU A 70 10.90 4.56 -14.98
C GLU A 70 10.70 4.37 -13.48
N SER A 71 10.75 5.47 -12.71
CA SER A 71 10.36 5.49 -11.30
C SER A 71 8.84 5.55 -11.18
N PHE A 72 8.26 4.76 -10.26
CA PHE A 72 6.81 4.72 -10.09
C PHE A 72 6.41 4.32 -8.66
N ALA A 73 5.16 4.60 -8.34
CA ALA A 73 4.51 4.13 -7.13
C ALA A 73 3.32 3.24 -7.47
N PHE A 74 2.96 2.34 -6.56
CA PHE A 74 1.72 1.59 -6.68
C PHE A 74 1.06 1.35 -5.33
N GLU A 75 -0.28 1.34 -5.34
CA GLU A 75 -1.07 1.09 -4.14
C GLU A 75 -1.38 -0.40 -3.97
N THR A 76 -1.28 -0.90 -2.74
CA THR A 76 -1.71 -2.26 -2.44
C THR A 76 -2.19 -2.41 -1.00
N THR A 77 -3.01 -3.42 -0.74
CA THR A 77 -3.31 -3.85 0.64
C THR A 77 -2.25 -4.77 1.22
N CYS A 78 -1.21 -5.12 0.45
CA CYS A 78 -0.22 -6.15 0.74
C CYS A 78 -0.81 -7.56 0.95
N ALA A 79 -2.12 -7.75 0.77
CA ALA A 79 -2.78 -9.04 0.99
C ALA A 79 -2.43 -10.08 -0.10
N GLY A 80 -2.13 -9.62 -1.31
CA GLY A 80 -1.68 -10.47 -2.42
C GLY A 80 -0.16 -10.64 -2.43
N ARG A 81 0.33 -11.84 -2.79
CA ARG A 81 1.77 -12.14 -2.89
C ARG A 81 2.40 -11.75 -4.23
N GLY A 82 1.59 -11.35 -5.21
CA GLY A 82 2.04 -11.04 -6.58
C GLY A 82 3.05 -9.89 -6.63
N HIS A 83 2.76 -8.77 -5.96
CA HIS A 83 3.67 -7.62 -5.97
C HIS A 83 5.02 -7.91 -5.29
N ALA A 84 5.07 -8.83 -4.32
CA ALA A 84 6.35 -9.23 -3.72
C ALA A 84 7.29 -9.91 -4.74
N ARG A 85 6.74 -10.65 -5.71
CA ARG A 85 7.54 -11.22 -6.82
C ARG A 85 8.07 -10.12 -7.74
N LEU A 86 7.22 -9.15 -8.05
CA LEU A 86 7.61 -7.96 -8.81
C LEU A 86 8.74 -7.17 -8.11
N LEU A 87 8.66 -6.95 -6.79
CA LEU A 87 9.72 -6.25 -6.05
C LEU A 87 11.08 -6.96 -6.17
N ARG A 88 11.11 -8.29 -6.17
CA ARG A 88 12.35 -9.05 -6.42
C ARG A 88 12.92 -8.77 -7.80
N LEU A 89 12.06 -8.70 -8.83
CA LEU A 89 12.47 -8.33 -10.19
C LEU A 89 13.01 -6.90 -10.24
N CYS A 90 12.33 -5.94 -9.60
CA CYS A 90 12.79 -4.55 -9.55
C CYS A 90 14.15 -4.44 -8.84
N ARG A 91 14.38 -5.20 -7.76
CA ARG A 91 15.68 -5.27 -7.09
C ARG A 91 16.79 -5.76 -8.03
N THR A 92 16.54 -6.80 -8.83
CA THR A 92 17.52 -7.24 -9.84
C THR A 92 17.73 -6.24 -10.97
N ALA A 93 16.80 -5.32 -11.17
CA ALA A 93 16.88 -4.24 -12.14
C ALA A 93 17.40 -2.92 -11.54
N ASP A 94 18.07 -2.96 -10.38
CA ASP A 94 18.71 -1.80 -9.72
C ASP A 94 17.74 -0.67 -9.36
N TYR A 95 16.54 -1.04 -8.90
CA TYR A 95 15.62 -0.10 -8.26
C TYR A 95 15.87 -0.01 -6.77
N ARG A 96 15.81 1.22 -6.25
CA ARG A 96 15.61 1.46 -4.82
C ARG A 96 14.14 1.23 -4.48
N LEU A 97 13.90 0.38 -3.48
CA LEU A 97 12.56 -0.05 -3.11
C LEU A 97 12.16 0.58 -1.78
N THR A 98 11.03 1.28 -1.77
CA THR A 98 10.47 1.92 -0.58
C THR A 98 9.10 1.34 -0.27
N LEU A 99 8.86 0.97 0.99
CA LEU A 99 7.52 0.67 1.51
C LEU A 99 7.07 1.82 2.41
N LEU A 100 5.99 2.50 2.02
CA LEU A 100 5.23 3.37 2.89
C LEU A 100 3.96 2.63 3.32
N PHE A 101 3.83 2.28 4.59
CA PHE A 101 2.69 1.52 5.09
C PHE A 101 1.84 2.35 6.05
N LEU A 102 0.58 2.57 5.71
CA LEU A 102 -0.40 3.21 6.58
C LEU A 102 -1.20 2.13 7.32
N TRP A 103 -1.09 2.10 8.64
CA TRP A 103 -1.77 1.14 9.51
C TRP A 103 -3.00 1.76 10.19
N LEU A 104 -3.93 0.89 10.56
CA LEU A 104 -5.08 1.20 11.42
C LEU A 104 -5.11 0.17 12.55
N PRO A 105 -5.49 0.55 13.78
CA PRO A 105 -5.31 -0.31 14.95
C PRO A 105 -6.15 -1.59 14.90
N THR A 106 -7.29 -1.58 14.22
CA THR A 106 -8.21 -2.70 14.16
C THR A 106 -8.87 -2.85 12.78
N PRO A 107 -9.31 -4.06 12.40
CA PRO A 107 -10.12 -4.25 11.21
C PRO A 107 -11.47 -3.51 11.30
N GLN A 108 -12.03 -3.33 12.49
CA GLN A 108 -13.23 -2.52 12.72
C GLN A 108 -13.01 -1.05 12.34
N ALA A 109 -11.86 -0.47 12.67
CA ALA A 109 -11.51 0.87 12.22
C ALA A 109 -11.42 0.96 10.68
N ALA A 110 -10.88 -0.07 10.03
CA ALA A 110 -10.86 -0.15 8.57
C ALA A 110 -12.27 -0.22 7.96
N MET A 111 -13.16 -1.05 8.53
CA MET A 111 -14.56 -1.16 8.08
C MET A 111 -15.32 0.15 8.27
N ALA A 112 -15.22 0.79 9.44
CA ALA A 112 -15.87 2.07 9.72
C ALA A 112 -15.45 3.16 8.71
N ARG A 113 -14.16 3.19 8.32
CA ARG A 113 -13.67 4.12 7.29
C ARG A 113 -14.14 3.79 5.89
N VAL A 114 -14.27 2.50 5.55
CA VAL A 114 -14.86 2.09 4.27
C VAL A 114 -16.34 2.49 4.22
N ALA A 115 -17.09 2.29 5.30
CA ALA A 115 -18.49 2.71 5.39
C ALA A 115 -18.65 4.22 5.18
N ARG A 116 -17.88 5.03 5.92
CA ARG A 116 -17.87 6.49 5.74
C ARG A 116 -17.54 6.91 4.30
N ARG A 117 -16.53 6.28 3.68
CA ARG A 117 -16.17 6.56 2.29
C ARG A 117 -17.33 6.28 1.33
N VAL A 118 -18.12 5.24 1.59
CA VAL A 118 -19.29 4.88 0.76
C VAL A 118 -20.41 5.90 0.94
N GLU A 119 -20.63 6.40 2.16
CA GLU A 119 -21.55 7.52 2.42
C GLU A 119 -21.14 8.79 1.67
N GLU A 120 -19.82 9.01 1.51
CA GLU A 120 -19.24 10.11 0.73
C GLU A 120 -19.19 9.81 -0.80
N GLY A 121 -19.80 8.70 -1.27
CA GLY A 121 -19.92 8.34 -2.69
C GLY A 121 -18.74 7.53 -3.26
N GLY A 122 -17.83 7.05 -2.42
CA GLY A 122 -16.68 6.25 -2.84
C GLY A 122 -16.94 4.74 -2.96
N HIS A 123 -15.88 3.97 -3.23
CA HIS A 123 -15.97 2.55 -3.52
C HIS A 123 -16.37 1.67 -2.31
N PHE A 124 -17.35 0.78 -2.50
CA PHE A 124 -17.73 -0.24 -1.52
C PHE A 124 -16.81 -1.46 -1.55
N VAL A 125 -16.44 -1.97 -0.38
CA VAL A 125 -15.73 -3.25 -0.22
C VAL A 125 -16.41 -4.06 0.88
N PRO A 126 -16.80 -5.33 0.64
CA PRO A 126 -17.46 -6.14 1.66
C PRO A 126 -16.60 -6.33 2.93
N ASP A 127 -17.22 -6.26 4.10
CA ASP A 127 -16.55 -6.38 5.41
C ASP A 127 -15.67 -7.62 5.54
N ALA A 128 -16.17 -8.78 5.11
CA ALA A 128 -15.39 -10.02 5.12
C ALA A 128 -14.09 -9.91 4.29
N ILE A 129 -14.14 -9.17 3.18
CA ILE A 129 -12.96 -8.88 2.35
C ILE A 129 -12.04 -7.87 3.04
N VAL A 130 -12.57 -6.84 3.69
CA VAL A 130 -11.80 -5.86 4.47
C VAL A 130 -11.04 -6.57 5.60
N VAL A 131 -11.71 -7.39 6.40
CA VAL A 131 -11.10 -8.14 7.51
C VAL A 131 -10.02 -9.09 7.01
N ARG A 132 -10.30 -9.85 5.94
CA ARG A 132 -9.32 -10.76 5.33
C ARG A 132 -8.09 -10.00 4.84
N ARG A 133 -8.29 -8.93 4.07
CA ARG A 133 -7.19 -8.11 3.52
C ARG A 133 -6.39 -7.41 4.62
N TYR A 134 -7.05 -6.94 5.68
CA TYR A 134 -6.39 -6.38 6.85
C TYR A 134 -5.40 -7.37 7.46
N ARG A 135 -5.88 -8.57 7.83
CA ARG A 135 -5.08 -9.59 8.52
C ARG A 135 -3.91 -10.06 7.66
N VAL A 136 -4.22 -10.52 6.43
CA VAL A 136 -3.20 -11.04 5.51
C VAL A 136 -2.24 -9.95 5.07
N GLY A 137 -2.74 -8.74 4.83
CA GLY A 137 -1.94 -7.59 4.43
C GLY A 137 -0.95 -7.16 5.50
N LEU A 138 -1.36 -7.10 6.76
CA LEU A 138 -0.49 -6.76 7.87
C LEU A 138 0.58 -7.84 8.11
N TYR A 139 0.19 -9.12 8.03
CA TYR A 139 1.14 -10.23 8.11
C TYR A 139 2.17 -10.17 6.99
N ASN A 140 1.72 -10.05 5.73
CA ASN A 140 2.62 -9.96 4.58
C ASN A 140 3.47 -8.70 4.62
N MET A 141 2.95 -7.58 5.12
CA MET A 141 3.74 -6.35 5.28
C MET A 141 5.02 -6.65 6.06
N ARG A 142 4.91 -7.27 7.24
CA ARG A 142 6.08 -7.60 8.08
C ARG A 142 6.93 -8.74 7.51
N GLN A 143 6.29 -9.82 7.08
CA GLN A 143 6.98 -11.08 6.78
C GLN A 143 7.46 -11.18 5.33
N LEU A 144 6.84 -10.43 4.41
CA LEU A 144 7.07 -10.55 2.98
C LEU A 144 7.58 -9.25 2.35
N TYR A 145 6.99 -8.10 2.65
CA TYR A 145 7.36 -6.84 2.01
C TYR A 145 8.54 -6.15 2.69
N MET A 146 8.51 -6.01 4.02
CA MET A 146 9.61 -5.38 4.77
C MET A 146 10.98 -6.01 4.50
N PRO A 147 11.16 -7.34 4.35
CA PRO A 147 12.48 -7.89 4.01
C PRO A 147 12.94 -7.60 2.57
N LEU A 148 12.02 -7.25 1.67
CA LEU A 148 12.29 -7.06 0.24
C LEU A 148 12.63 -5.61 -0.13
N VAL A 149 12.25 -4.65 0.70
CA VAL A 149 12.49 -3.22 0.42
C VAL A 149 13.77 -2.73 1.06
N ASP A 150 14.31 -1.61 0.59
CA ASP A 150 15.49 -1.00 1.17
C ASP A 150 15.05 -0.04 2.29
N ILE A 151 14.02 0.75 2.01
CA ILE A 151 13.40 1.68 2.96
C ILE A 151 12.01 1.17 3.34
N ALA A 152 11.69 1.21 4.63
CA ALA A 152 10.35 0.92 5.13
C ALA A 152 9.93 1.99 6.14
N VAL A 153 8.75 2.58 6.00
CA VAL A 153 8.21 3.58 6.93
C VAL A 153 6.76 3.22 7.24
N ILE A 154 6.46 3.03 8.52
CA ILE A 154 5.16 2.55 9.00
C ILE A 154 4.54 3.68 9.83
N TYR A 155 3.36 4.12 9.42
CA TYR A 155 2.57 5.12 10.11
C TYR A 155 1.31 4.51 10.70
N ASP A 156 0.90 4.98 11.86
CA ASP A 156 -0.48 4.87 12.32
C ASP A 156 -1.27 6.04 11.75
N ASN A 157 -2.37 5.75 11.06
CA ASN A 157 -3.22 6.77 10.47
C ASN A 157 -4.64 6.77 11.08
N SER A 158 -4.81 6.35 12.34
CA SER A 158 -6.13 6.23 12.99
C SER A 158 -6.80 7.55 13.37
N ASP A 159 -6.02 8.58 13.71
CA ASP A 159 -6.52 9.78 14.42
C ASP A 159 -6.51 11.05 13.55
N GLY A 160 -6.46 10.90 12.22
CA GLY A 160 -6.47 12.02 11.27
C GLY A 160 -5.10 12.67 11.03
N ALA A 161 -4.15 12.52 11.96
CA ALA A 161 -2.74 12.83 11.77
C ALA A 161 -1.91 11.54 11.73
N ALA A 162 -1.08 11.37 10.71
CA ALA A 162 -0.22 10.20 10.59
C ALA A 162 0.92 10.28 11.63
N VAL A 163 1.00 9.27 12.51
CA VAL A 163 2.04 9.16 13.53
C VAL A 163 3.06 8.12 13.10
N LEU A 164 4.35 8.49 13.07
CA LEU A 164 5.43 7.56 12.73
C LEU A 164 5.57 6.49 13.82
N VAL A 165 5.40 5.21 13.45
CA VAL A 165 5.50 4.08 14.38
C VAL A 165 6.89 3.46 14.35
N ALA A 166 7.37 3.16 13.14
CA ALA A 166 8.66 2.52 12.94
C ALA A 166 9.20 2.80 11.54
N GLU A 167 10.52 2.76 11.39
CA GLU A 167 11.17 2.94 10.10
C GLU A 167 12.46 2.13 9.98
N ARG A 168 12.86 1.89 8.72
CA ARG A 168 14.17 1.43 8.33
C ARG A 168 14.63 2.29 7.16
N GLY A 169 15.76 2.97 7.33
CA GLY A 169 16.45 3.67 6.24
C GLY A 169 17.40 2.75 5.48
N THR A 170 18.13 3.32 4.51
CA THR A 170 19.13 2.60 3.70
C THR A 170 20.30 2.02 4.50
N SER A 171 20.53 2.52 5.72
CA SER A 171 21.52 1.95 6.66
C SER A 171 21.10 0.57 7.21
N GLY A 172 19.86 0.13 6.97
CA GLY A 172 19.34 -1.14 7.45
C GLY A 172 18.93 -1.16 8.93
N ARG A 173 19.27 -0.11 9.71
CA ARG A 173 18.85 -0.01 11.12
C ARG A 173 17.34 0.17 11.20
N PHE A 174 16.67 -0.74 11.89
CA PHE A 174 15.25 -0.63 12.19
C PHE A 174 15.04 0.14 13.51
N ILE A 175 14.28 1.22 13.46
CA ILE A 175 14.00 2.12 14.58
C ILE A 175 12.51 2.07 14.86
N ILE A 176 12.16 1.87 16.13
CA ILE A 176 10.78 1.90 16.61
C ILE A 176 10.60 3.18 17.42
N HIS A 177 9.75 4.08 16.92
CA HIS A 177 9.45 5.37 17.53
C HIS A 177 8.29 5.27 18.53
N ASP A 178 7.33 4.38 18.27
CA ASP A 178 6.24 4.06 19.20
C ASP A 178 6.18 2.56 19.48
N ARG A 179 6.67 2.17 20.65
CA ARG A 179 6.74 0.76 21.06
C ARG A 179 5.35 0.16 21.31
N ALA A 180 4.39 0.94 21.79
CA ALA A 180 3.05 0.45 22.11
C ALA A 180 2.27 0.14 20.82
N ARG A 181 2.32 1.04 19.83
CA ARG A 181 1.74 0.82 18.49
C ARG A 181 2.43 -0.33 17.76
N TRP A 182 3.76 -0.37 17.77
CA TRP A 182 4.49 -1.47 17.15
C TRP A 182 4.14 -2.82 17.77
N LYS A 183 4.06 -2.93 19.10
CA LYS A 183 3.68 -4.18 19.79
C LYS A 183 2.31 -4.71 19.31
N ARG A 184 1.31 -3.82 19.11
CA ARG A 184 0.00 -4.21 18.56
C ARG A 184 0.11 -4.76 17.14
N ILE A 185 0.96 -4.17 16.30
CA ILE A 185 1.26 -4.69 14.96
C ILE A 185 1.91 -6.08 15.07
N GLU A 186 2.86 -6.28 15.99
CA GLU A 186 3.50 -7.58 16.19
C GLU A 186 2.50 -8.65 16.62
N GLU A 187 1.62 -8.35 17.57
CA GLU A 187 0.59 -9.25 18.07
C GLU A 187 -0.44 -9.61 16.99
N ALA A 188 -0.84 -8.65 16.16
CA ALA A 188 -1.78 -8.86 15.05
C ALA A 188 -1.20 -9.67 13.87
N THR A 189 0.09 -10.01 13.92
CA THR A 189 0.83 -10.70 12.86
C THR A 189 1.60 -11.93 13.35
N ARG A 190 1.26 -12.40 14.55
CA ARG A 190 1.70 -13.70 15.07
C ARG A 190 0.97 -14.85 14.38
#